data_AF-A0A180ETI5-F1
#
_entry.id   AF-A0A180ETI5-F1
#
_cell.length_a   1.000
_cell.length_b   1.000
_cell.length_c   1.000
_cell.angle_alpha   90.00
_cell.angle_beta   90.00
_cell.angle_gamma   90.00
#
_symmetry.space_group_name_H-M   'P 1'
#
loop_
_entity.id
_entity.type
_entity.pdbx_description
1 polymer ?
#
loop_
_entity_poly.entity_id
_entity_poly.type
_entity_poly.pdbx_seq_one_letter_code
_entity_poly.pdbx_strand_id
1 'polypeptide(L)' 'MESKKIIGVILVIAGIVGLCYGVFSLTGGEVGNGQAWGATILGGIFFLSGIGLMKSVGGGSTAE' A
#
# COMPACT_ATOMS: atom_id res chain seq x y z
N MET A 1 -12.92 -0.46 -17.18
CA MET A 1 -13.13 -1.20 -15.91
C MET A 1 -11.82 -1.87 -15.50
N GLU A 2 -11.20 -2.62 -16.41
CA GLU A 2 -9.90 -3.31 -16.24
C GLU A 2 -8.75 -2.42 -15.73
N SER A 3 -8.51 -1.25 -16.34
CA SER A 3 -7.36 -0.40 -16.02
C SER A 3 -7.33 0.09 -14.56
N LYS A 4 -8.51 0.37 -13.97
CA LYS A 4 -8.63 0.79 -12.56
C LYS A 4 -8.31 -0.36 -11.61
N LYS A 5 -8.68 -1.58 -11.98
CA LYS A 5 -8.37 -2.79 -11.22
C LYS A 5 -6.87 -3.08 -11.23
N ILE A 6 -6.23 -2.93 -12.39
CA ILE A 6 -4.79 -3.09 -12.57
C ILE A 6 -4.02 -2.05 -11.73
N ILE A 7 -4.44 -0.78 -11.75
CA ILE A 7 -3.82 0.27 -10.92
C ILE A 7 -3.96 -0.05 -9.43
N GLY A 8 -5.13 -0.51 -8.98
CA GLY A 8 -5.34 -0.93 -7.60
C GLY A 8 -4.42 -2.07 -7.16
N VAL A 9 -4.25 -3.09 -8.01
CA VAL A 9 -3.33 -4.21 -7.76
C VAL A 9 -1.88 -3.73 -7.66
N ILE A 10 -1.43 -2.88 -8.60
CA ILE A 10 -0.07 -2.34 -8.59
C ILE A 10 0.19 -1.50 -7.33
N LEU A 11 -0.76 -0.65 -6.94
CA LEU A 11 -0.67 0.16 -5.72
C LEU A 11 -0.52 -0.71 -4.47
N VAL A 12 -1.27 -1.81 -4.37
CA VAL A 12 -1.16 -2.73 -3.24
C VAL A 12 0.17 -3.48 -3.23
N ILE A 13 0.63 -4.00 -4.38
CA ILE A 13 1.92 -4.69 -4.45
C ILE A 13 3.06 -3.73 -4.07
N ALA A 14 3.06 -2.51 -4.63
CA ALA A 14 4.04 -1.49 -4.29
C ALA A 14 3.98 -1.09 -2.80
N GLY A 15 2.77 -0.94 -2.25
CA GLY A 15 2.55 -0.65 -0.85
C GLY A 15 3.06 -1.74 0.09
N ILE A 16 2.84 -3.02 -0.24
CA ILE A 16 3.35 -4.17 0.53
C ILE A 16 4.87 -4.16 0.53
N VAL A 17 5.51 -3.98 -0.63
CA VAL A 17 6.98 -3.94 -0.73
C VAL A 17 7.54 -2.80 0.11
N GLY A 18 6.96 -1.60 0.02
CA GLY A 18 7.37 -0.44 0.82
C GLY A 18 7.16 -0.65 2.33
N LEU A 19 6.04 -1.24 2.73
CA LEU A 19 5.76 -1.60 4.13
C LEU A 19 6.75 -2.63 4.66
N CYS A 20 7.00 -3.71 3.92
CA CYS A 20 7.97 -4.71 4.32
C CYS A 20 9.35 -4.08 4.48
N TYR A 21 9.83 -3.33 3.49
CA TYR A 21 11.14 -2.67 3.57
C TYR A 21 11.24 -1.70 4.75
N GLY A 22 10.21 -0.86 4.93
CA GLY A 22 10.16 0.11 6.02
C GLY A 22 10.15 -0.57 7.40
N VAL A 23 9.26 -1.55 7.60
CA VAL A 23 9.17 -2.30 8.87
C VAL A 23 10.45 -3.08 9.13
N PHE A 24 11.02 -3.76 8.13
CA PHE A 24 12.30 -4.46 8.29
C PHE A 24 13.42 -3.49 8.69
N SER A 25 13.55 -2.33 8.05
CA SER A 25 14.53 -1.30 8.46
C SER A 25 14.30 -0.81 9.90
N LEU A 26 13.05 -0.52 10.28
CA LEU A 26 12.73 -0.11 11.65
C LEU A 26 13.10 -1.18 12.68
N THR A 27 12.79 -2.46 12.40
CA THR A 27 13.13 -3.58 13.28
C THR A 27 14.62 -3.93 13.28
N GLY A 28 15.36 -3.56 12.24
CA GLY A 28 16.80 -3.77 12.10
C GLY A 28 17.68 -2.79 12.89
N GLY A 29 17.09 -1.91 13.69
CA GLY A 29 17.80 -0.94 14.53
C GLY A 29 17.86 0.48 13.96
N GLU A 30 17.26 0.72 12.78
CA GLU A 30 17.20 2.05 12.16
C GLU A 30 16.00 2.90 12.67
N VAL A 31 15.55 2.68 13.90
CA VAL A 31 14.37 3.36 14.48
C VAL A 31 14.52 4.89 14.50
N GLY A 32 15.76 5.40 14.63
CA GLY A 32 16.07 6.83 14.56
C GLY A 32 16.24 7.38 13.13
N ASN A 33 16.17 6.53 12.11
CA ASN A 33 16.36 6.92 10.72
C ASN A 33 15.01 7.41 10.15
N GLY A 34 14.90 8.72 9.91
CA GLY A 34 13.70 9.33 9.33
C GLY A 34 13.33 8.74 7.96
N GLN A 35 14.30 8.19 7.23
CA GLN A 35 14.08 7.55 5.94
C GLN A 35 13.31 6.22 6.07
N ALA A 36 13.55 5.44 7.15
CA ALA A 36 12.84 4.19 7.43
C ALA A 36 11.36 4.45 7.79
N TRP A 37 11.11 5.51 8.56
CA TRP A 37 9.76 5.98 8.85
C TRP A 37 9.04 6.49 7.60
N GLY A 38 9.75 7.24 6.75
CA GLY A 38 9.23 7.69 5.46
C GLY A 38 8.77 6.51 4.59
N ALA A 39 9.63 5.50 4.41
CA ALA A 39 9.29 4.30 3.65
C ALA A 39 8.09 3.55 4.24
N THR A 40 8.04 3.39 5.57
CA THR A 40 6.95 2.69 6.27
C THR A 40 5.61 3.41 6.12
N ILE A 41 5.57 4.72 6.35
CA ILE A 41 4.35 5.53 6.28
C ILE A 41 3.86 5.60 4.83
N LEU A 42 4.78 5.86 3.88
CA LEU A 42 4.44 6.02 2.48
C LEU A 42 3.99 4.68 1.86
N GLY A 43 4.64 3.57 2.23
CA GLY A 43 4.18 2.21 1.92
C GLY A 43 2.80 1.91 2.51
N GLY A 44 2.58 2.31 3.77
CA GLY A 44 1.27 2.19 4.44
C GLY A 44 0.16 2.92 3.70
N ILE A 45 0.38 4.18 3.33
CA ILE A 45 -0.58 4.99 2.57
C ILE A 45 -0.86 4.37 1.20
N PHE A 46 0.18 3.95 0.46
CA PHE A 46 0.01 3.29 -0.84
C PHE A 46 -0.79 1.99 -0.73
N PHE A 47 -0.53 1.19 0.30
CA PHE A 47 -1.24 -0.04 0.56
C PHE A 47 -2.71 0.19 0.90
N LEU A 48 -3.00 1.08 1.85
CA LEU A 48 -4.35 1.45 2.26
C LEU A 48 -5.16 2.04 1.09
N SER A 49 -4.52 2.92 0.30
CA SER A 49 -5.14 3.53 -0.88
C SER A 49 -5.42 2.49 -1.98
N GLY A 50 -4.47 1.59 -2.24
CA GLY A 50 -4.63 0.50 -3.19
C GLY A 50 -5.78 -0.46 -2.82
N ILE A 51 -5.90 -0.83 -1.54
CA ILE A 51 -7.02 -1.64 -1.03
C ILE A 51 -8.35 -0.88 -1.18
N GLY A 52 -8.38 0.40 -0.82
CA GLY A 52 -9.57 1.24 -0.99
C GLY A 52 -10.04 1.29 -2.46
N LEU A 53 -9.09 1.43 -3.39
CA LEU A 53 -9.36 1.43 -4.82
C LEU A 53 -9.85 0.07 -5.31
N MET A 54 -9.22 -1.04 -4.87
CA MET A 54 -9.68 -2.39 -5.20
C MET A 54 -11.08 -2.69 -4.66
N LYS A 55 -11.40 -2.22 -3.44
CA LYS A 55 -12.74 -2.36 -2.86
C LYS A 55 -13.79 -1.54 -3.63
N SER A 56 -13.44 -0.33 -4.06
CA SER A 56 -14.32 0.50 -4.91
C SER A 56 -14.56 -0.13 -6.29
N VAL A 57 -13.53 -0.71 -6.90
CA VAL A 57 -13.63 -1.38 -8.21
C VAL A 57 -14.37 -2.72 -8.11
N GLY A 58 -14.20 -3.47 -7.01
CA GLY A 58 -14.89 -4.75 -6.77
C GLY A 58 -16.32 -4.61 -6.24
N GLY A 59 -16.63 -3.51 -5.56
CA GLY A 59 -17.95 -3.23 -4.95
C GLY A 59 -19.00 -2.64 -5.91
N GLY A 60 -18.65 -2.40 -7.17
CA GLY A 60 -19.57 -1.89 -8.19
C GLY A 60 -20.52 -2.94 -8.80
N SER A 61 -20.79 -4.06 -8.11
CA SER A 61 -21.68 -5.13 -8.59
C SER A 61 -22.75 -5.59 -7.58
N THR A 62 -22.88 -4.98 -6.41
CA THR A 62 -23.92 -5.33 -5.43
C THR A 62 -24.41 -4.12 -4.64
N ALA A 63 -24.83 -3.08 -5.34
CA ALA A 63 -25.70 -2.05 -4.79
C ALA A 63 -26.98 -2.02 -5.63
N GLU A 64 -27.77 -3.09 -5.47
CA GLU A 64 -29.23 -3.08 -5.59
C GLU A 64 -29.80 -3.01 -4.18
#